data_AF-A0A534U7U9-F1
#
_entry.id   AF-A0A534U7U9-F1
#
_cell.length_a   1.000
_cell.length_b   1.000
_cell.length_c   1.000
_cell.angle_alpha   90.00
_cell.angle_beta   90.00
_cell.angle_gamma   90.00
#
_symmetry.space_group_name_H-M   'P 1'
#
loop_
_entity.id
_entity.type
_entity.pdbx_description
1 polymer ?
#
loop_
_entity_poly.entity_id
_entity_poly.type
_entity_poly.pdbx_seq_one_letter_code
_entity_poly.pdbx_strand_id
1 'polypeptide(L)'
;MPTRFEIPAEKVTWRCDLSYLPFTCTAEMTPLEDFIGQDRAIRAIEFGLGVNKPGFNIFVTGLTGTGKASIIKAFLKKATVKHAAPILDAPKPEDWCYVYNFTDTDRPHALRIRRGWGKALKSDMDQLVQNLQREAKKMFESDEYAHQRQEMIEQLQKKQQVMMEGLMEEASRNGLALRMTPSGIALLPVKDGKPMQDSDYLALSSAEKKRLEESRGEIEKKVEDTLREGKKLEREIAEKLEAAETQAADYLVRLPFAELKQKYKDYPKVLVYLDGVRDHILKNLQRFKTADAAPAAGPLMAMQLGEAPSDPFLPYRVNVFVDNSDAQGPPIIVETNPTYHNLFGVVEKKPIVGGYVTDFTLIKAGSISRANGGYLVLYDR
;
A
#
# COMPACT_ATOMS: atom_id res chain seq x y z
N MET A 1 50.18 -11.96 77.41
CA MET A 1 48.87 -11.26 77.31
C MET A 1 47.77 -12.28 77.51
N PRO A 2 46.64 -11.94 78.13
CA PRO A 2 45.68 -12.92 78.65
C PRO A 2 44.91 -13.60 77.52
N THR A 3 45.14 -14.88 77.33
CA THR A 3 44.45 -15.81 76.40
C THR A 3 43.01 -16.16 76.83
N ARG A 4 42.46 -15.47 77.85
CA ARG A 4 41.16 -15.81 78.47
C ARG A 4 39.96 -15.65 77.55
N PHE A 5 40.08 -14.84 76.50
CA PHE A 5 39.04 -14.60 75.49
C PHE A 5 39.52 -14.91 74.06
N GLU A 6 40.66 -15.59 73.91
CA GLU A 6 41.17 -15.96 72.61
C GLU A 6 40.33 -17.11 72.03
N ILE A 7 39.72 -16.89 70.87
CA ILE A 7 38.97 -17.93 70.16
C ILE A 7 39.94 -18.69 69.26
N PRO A 8 40.10 -20.01 69.42
CA PRO A 8 40.95 -20.82 68.54
C PRO A 8 40.57 -20.61 67.07
N ALA A 9 41.57 -20.53 66.18
CA ALA A 9 41.37 -20.31 64.74
C ALA A 9 40.34 -21.27 64.12
N GLU A 10 40.30 -22.51 64.60
CA GLU A 10 39.37 -23.55 64.18
C GLU A 10 37.89 -23.21 64.48
N LYS A 11 37.61 -22.42 65.52
CA LYS A 11 36.25 -22.00 65.89
C LYS A 11 35.78 -20.74 65.17
N VAL A 12 36.68 -20.01 64.52
CA VAL A 12 36.34 -18.85 63.66
C VAL A 12 36.42 -19.17 62.18
N THR A 13 36.89 -20.37 61.81
CA THR A 13 37.01 -20.80 60.42
C THR A 13 35.84 -21.71 60.07
N TRP A 14 34.99 -21.28 59.13
CA TRP A 14 34.02 -22.20 58.53
C TRP A 14 34.76 -23.19 57.61
N ARG A 15 34.51 -24.49 57.80
CA ARG A 15 35.02 -25.54 56.92
C ARG A 15 33.84 -26.15 56.17
N CYS A 16 33.91 -26.13 54.85
CA CYS A 16 33.01 -26.91 54.01
C CYS A 16 33.40 -28.38 54.12
N ASP A 17 32.50 -29.23 54.59
CA ASP A 17 32.68 -30.67 54.49
C ASP A 17 32.49 -31.08 53.03
N LEU A 18 33.59 -31.48 52.39
CA LEU A 18 33.59 -31.81 50.96
C LEU A 18 32.85 -33.13 50.66
N SER A 19 32.49 -33.93 51.67
CA SER A 19 31.65 -35.11 51.46
C SER A 19 30.24 -34.76 50.93
N TYR A 20 29.77 -33.52 51.12
CA TYR A 20 28.53 -33.02 50.53
C TYR A 20 28.63 -32.67 49.03
N LEU A 21 29.83 -32.66 48.45
CA LEU A 21 30.08 -32.31 47.06
C LEU A 21 30.68 -33.53 46.32
N PRO A 22 29.87 -34.54 45.95
CA PRO A 22 30.35 -35.81 45.38
C PRO A 22 30.71 -35.67 43.89
N PHE A 23 31.45 -34.62 43.53
CA PHE A 23 31.93 -34.35 42.19
C PHE A 23 33.35 -33.79 42.24
N THR A 24 34.11 -34.01 41.18
CA THR A 24 35.50 -33.52 41.13
C THR A 24 35.57 -32.12 40.52
N CYS A 25 34.65 -31.82 39.60
CA CYS A 25 34.56 -30.54 38.91
C CYS A 25 33.11 -30.09 38.80
N THR A 26 32.86 -28.78 38.97
CA THR A 26 31.51 -28.21 38.80
C THR A 26 30.97 -28.34 37.38
N ALA A 27 31.84 -28.61 36.39
CA ALA A 27 31.43 -28.92 35.02
C ALA A 27 30.67 -30.26 34.90
N GLU A 28 30.81 -31.16 35.89
CA GLU A 28 30.11 -32.45 35.94
C GLU A 28 28.68 -32.30 36.48
N MET A 29 28.34 -31.16 37.08
CA MET A 29 27.02 -30.94 37.65
C MET A 29 26.02 -30.53 36.57
N THR A 30 24.82 -31.10 36.65
CA THR A 30 23.67 -30.57 35.92
C THR A 30 23.34 -29.18 36.48
N PRO A 31 23.27 -28.13 35.65
CA PRO A 31 22.88 -26.81 36.10
C PRO A 31 21.51 -26.87 36.80
N LEU A 32 21.42 -26.25 37.97
CA LEU A 32 20.15 -26.13 38.66
C LEU A 32 19.24 -25.17 37.86
N GLU A 33 18.15 -25.70 37.31
CA GLU A 33 17.13 -24.90 36.63
C GLU A 33 16.06 -24.36 37.59
N ASP A 34 16.05 -24.87 38.83
CA ASP A 34 15.13 -24.45 39.89
C ASP A 34 15.70 -23.31 40.75
N PHE A 35 14.80 -22.57 41.39
CA PHE A 35 15.13 -21.39 42.18
C PHE A 35 15.30 -21.74 43.65
N ILE A 36 16.46 -21.39 44.23
CA ILE A 36 16.77 -21.69 45.63
C ILE A 36 16.11 -20.65 46.55
N GLY A 37 15.29 -21.11 47.51
CA GLY A 37 14.80 -20.30 48.63
C GLY A 37 13.78 -19.21 48.29
N GLN A 38 13.08 -19.32 47.16
CA GLN A 38 12.11 -18.32 46.67
C GLN A 38 10.69 -18.88 46.51
N ASP A 39 10.30 -19.89 47.30
CA ASP A 39 9.02 -20.61 47.17
C ASP A 39 7.79 -19.68 47.15
N ARG A 40 7.79 -18.65 47.99
CA ARG A 40 6.71 -17.66 48.03
C ARG A 40 6.59 -16.88 46.72
N ALA A 41 7.71 -16.45 46.15
CA ALA A 41 7.72 -15.68 44.90
C ALA A 41 7.27 -16.55 43.72
N ILE A 42 7.71 -17.80 43.67
CA ILE A 42 7.30 -18.78 42.64
C ILE A 42 5.78 -18.99 42.68
N ARG A 43 5.20 -19.27 43.85
CA ARG A 43 3.75 -19.46 44.01
C ARG A 43 2.95 -18.21 43.62
N ALA A 44 3.46 -17.03 43.91
CA ALA A 44 2.81 -15.77 43.54
C ALA A 44 2.79 -15.56 42.02
N ILE A 45 3.90 -15.88 41.33
CA ILE A 45 3.99 -15.82 39.87
C ILE A 45 3.06 -16.88 39.25
N GLU A 46 3.05 -18.11 39.76
CA GLU A 46 2.12 -19.17 39.33
C GLU A 46 0.66 -18.74 39.43
N PHE A 47 0.27 -18.22 40.59
CA PHE A 47 -1.07 -17.71 40.80
C PHE A 47 -1.39 -16.57 39.82
N GLY A 48 -0.51 -15.57 39.72
CA GLY A 48 -0.71 -14.42 38.85
C GLY A 48 -0.86 -14.80 37.38
N LEU A 49 -0.03 -15.72 36.88
CA LEU A 49 -0.11 -16.22 35.50
C LEU A 49 -1.33 -17.13 35.26
N GLY A 50 -1.85 -17.77 36.32
CA GLY A 50 -3.09 -18.55 36.25
C GLY A 50 -4.36 -17.69 36.14
N VAL A 51 -4.30 -16.40 36.50
CA VAL A 51 -5.44 -15.48 36.41
C VAL A 51 -5.55 -14.92 34.98
N ASN A 52 -6.34 -15.59 34.15
CA ASN A 52 -6.67 -15.10 32.80
C ASN A 52 -7.83 -14.10 32.83
N LYS A 53 -7.63 -12.91 33.45
CA LYS A 53 -8.61 -11.82 33.47
C LYS A 53 -7.96 -10.46 33.15
N PRO A 54 -8.66 -9.56 32.44
CA PRO A 54 -8.18 -8.20 32.21
C PRO A 54 -7.90 -7.45 33.52
N GLY A 55 -6.87 -6.59 33.52
CA GLY A 55 -6.53 -5.73 34.65
C GLY A 55 -5.62 -6.38 35.71
N PHE A 56 -5.30 -7.67 35.58
CA PHE A 56 -4.36 -8.35 36.46
C PHE A 56 -2.95 -8.31 35.87
N ASN A 57 -2.05 -7.59 36.53
CA ASN A 57 -0.63 -7.52 36.21
C ASN A 57 0.20 -7.97 37.41
N ILE A 58 1.40 -8.52 37.17
CA ILE A 58 2.32 -8.94 38.24
C ILE A 58 3.40 -7.88 38.40
N PHE A 59 3.55 -7.36 39.62
CA PHE A 59 4.68 -6.52 40.00
C PHE A 59 5.65 -7.33 40.87
N VAL A 60 6.92 -7.39 40.46
CA VAL A 60 7.94 -8.18 41.14
C VAL A 60 8.95 -7.26 41.81
N THR A 61 9.04 -7.36 43.13
CA THR A 61 9.97 -6.58 43.96
C THR A 61 10.96 -7.48 44.69
N GLY A 62 12.13 -6.96 45.02
CA GLY A 62 13.18 -7.67 45.75
C GLY A 62 14.54 -6.99 45.58
N LEU A 63 15.51 -7.39 46.39
CA LEU A 63 16.86 -6.81 46.39
C LEU A 63 17.53 -6.89 45.01
N THR A 64 18.42 -5.94 44.73
CA THR A 64 19.24 -5.96 43.52
C THR A 64 20.18 -7.17 43.55
N GLY A 65 20.42 -7.80 42.39
CA GLY A 65 21.30 -8.97 42.29
C GLY A 65 20.65 -10.32 42.60
N THR A 66 19.37 -10.39 42.96
CA THR A 66 18.67 -11.67 43.25
C THR A 66 18.21 -12.43 42.00
N GLY A 67 18.64 -12.02 40.80
CA GLY A 67 18.31 -12.73 39.55
C GLY A 67 16.84 -12.64 39.11
N LYS A 68 16.01 -11.73 39.67
CA LYS A 68 14.55 -11.62 39.42
C LYS A 68 14.14 -11.80 37.96
N ALA A 69 14.83 -11.13 37.04
CA ALA A 69 14.49 -11.20 35.62
C ALA A 69 14.76 -12.57 34.99
N SER A 70 15.86 -13.22 35.38
CA SER A 70 16.15 -14.59 34.98
C SER A 70 15.07 -15.54 35.49
N ILE A 71 14.61 -15.33 36.74
CA ILE A 71 13.52 -16.09 37.34
C ILE A 71 12.23 -15.93 36.54
N ILE A 72 11.81 -14.69 36.29
CA ILE A 72 10.59 -14.39 35.53
C ILE A 72 10.68 -14.98 34.12
N LYS A 73 11.80 -14.82 33.41
CA LYS A 73 11.98 -15.30 32.05
C LYS A 73 11.91 -16.83 31.96
N ALA A 74 12.60 -17.53 32.88
CA ALA A 74 12.55 -18.99 32.95
C ALA A 74 11.15 -19.49 33.32
N PHE A 75 10.47 -18.79 34.24
CA PHE A 75 9.10 -19.13 34.63
C PHE A 75 8.11 -18.95 33.47
N LEU A 76 8.16 -17.81 32.79
CA LEU A 76 7.33 -17.55 31.60
C LEU A 76 7.61 -18.57 30.50
N LYS A 77 8.87 -18.95 30.27
CA LYS A 77 9.22 -20.01 29.31
C LYS A 77 8.61 -21.35 29.71
N LYS A 78 8.68 -21.75 30.98
CA LYS A 78 8.06 -22.99 31.49
C LYS A 78 6.53 -22.96 31.37
N ALA A 79 5.92 -21.80 31.63
CA ALA A 79 4.48 -21.60 31.49
C ALA A 79 4.03 -21.65 30.02
N THR A 80 4.82 -21.07 29.10
CA THR A 80 4.49 -21.06 27.67
C THR A 80 4.75 -22.38 26.97
N VAL A 81 5.73 -23.18 27.42
CA VAL A 81 6.00 -24.52 26.88
C VAL A 81 4.82 -25.49 27.07
N LYS A 82 3.99 -25.28 28.10
CA LYS A 82 2.74 -26.05 28.29
C LYS A 82 1.69 -25.74 27.22
N HIS A 83 1.79 -24.61 26.56
CA HIS A 83 1.02 -24.32 25.35
C HIS A 83 1.77 -24.96 24.18
N ALA A 84 1.17 -25.96 23.53
CA ALA A 84 1.80 -26.69 22.44
C ALA A 84 2.45 -25.73 21.43
N ALA A 85 3.68 -26.07 20.99
CA ALA A 85 4.36 -25.30 19.97
C ALA A 85 3.41 -25.13 18.77
N PRO A 86 3.14 -23.89 18.35
CA PRO A 86 2.21 -23.65 17.27
C PRO A 86 2.71 -24.38 16.01
N ILE A 87 1.85 -25.22 15.42
CA ILE A 87 2.05 -25.84 14.11
C ILE A 87 2.39 -24.72 13.10
N LEU A 88 3.05 -25.06 11.99
CA LEU A 88 3.47 -24.15 10.91
C LEU A 88 2.39 -23.17 10.40
N ASP A 89 1.11 -23.37 10.74
CA ASP A 89 -0.04 -22.53 10.38
C ASP A 89 -0.97 -22.18 11.56
N ALA A 90 -0.45 -22.11 12.79
CA ALA A 90 -1.28 -21.82 13.95
C ALA A 90 -1.96 -20.43 13.86
N PRO A 91 -3.22 -20.30 14.33
CA PRO A 91 -3.93 -19.02 14.33
C PRO A 91 -3.33 -18.00 15.31
N LYS A 92 -2.51 -18.45 16.27
CA LYS A 92 -1.89 -17.60 17.29
C LYS A 92 -0.39 -17.92 17.47
N PRO A 93 0.43 -16.93 17.86
CA PRO A 93 0.09 -15.50 17.90
C PRO A 93 -0.16 -14.94 16.49
N GLU A 94 -1.10 -14.00 16.39
CA GLU A 94 -1.53 -13.40 15.13
C GLU A 94 -0.48 -12.40 14.62
N ASP A 95 -0.27 -12.36 13.30
CA ASP A 95 0.47 -11.26 12.67
C ASP A 95 -0.44 -10.03 12.56
N TRP A 96 0.17 -8.85 12.65
CA TRP A 96 -0.50 -7.58 12.45
C TRP A 96 0.14 -6.84 11.29
N CYS A 97 -0.68 -6.30 10.39
CA CYS A 97 -0.20 -5.52 9.26
C CYS A 97 -0.94 -4.19 9.16
N TYR A 98 -0.25 -3.13 8.76
CA TYR A 98 -0.89 -1.93 8.24
C TYR A 98 -0.92 -1.97 6.72
N VAL A 99 -2.08 -1.65 6.15
CA VAL A 99 -2.28 -1.50 4.71
C VAL A 99 -2.87 -0.14 4.40
N TYR A 100 -2.73 0.26 3.14
CA TYR A 100 -3.25 1.53 2.67
C TYR A 100 -4.77 1.63 2.84
N ASN A 101 -5.23 2.84 3.15
CA ASN A 101 -6.64 3.17 3.19
C ASN A 101 -6.96 4.08 1.99
N PHE A 102 -7.74 3.54 1.05
CA PHE A 102 -8.09 4.22 -0.21
C PHE A 102 -9.12 5.35 -0.02
N THR A 103 -9.69 5.52 1.17
CA THR A 103 -10.64 6.59 1.50
C THR A 103 -10.01 7.70 2.32
N ASP A 104 -9.11 7.35 3.26
CA ASP A 104 -8.42 8.29 4.13
C ASP A 104 -6.96 7.85 4.30
N THR A 105 -6.07 8.48 3.54
CA THR A 105 -4.67 8.07 3.39
C THR A 105 -3.86 8.19 4.69
N ASP A 106 -4.29 9.05 5.60
CA ASP A 106 -3.64 9.28 6.89
C ASP A 106 -4.08 8.27 7.96
N ARG A 107 -5.04 7.40 7.64
CA ARG A 107 -5.61 6.39 8.55
C ARG A 107 -5.46 4.99 7.97
N PRO A 108 -4.25 4.39 8.01
CA PRO A 108 -4.03 3.04 7.48
C PRO A 108 -4.89 2.01 8.20
N HIS A 109 -5.33 0.98 7.46
CA HIS A 109 -6.13 -0.10 8.03
C HIS A 109 -5.24 -1.13 8.70
N ALA A 110 -5.59 -1.53 9.92
CA ALA A 110 -4.97 -2.65 10.61
C ALA A 110 -5.63 -3.98 10.21
N LEU A 111 -4.82 -4.88 9.67
CA LEU A 111 -5.16 -6.26 9.36
C LEU A 111 -4.60 -7.18 10.44
N ARG A 112 -5.38 -8.21 10.75
CA ARG A 112 -5.03 -9.26 11.71
C ARG A 112 -5.15 -10.59 11.00
N ILE A 113 -4.06 -11.34 10.98
CA ILE A 113 -3.96 -12.56 10.18
C ILE A 113 -3.19 -13.63 10.96
N ARG A 114 -3.32 -14.91 10.60
CA ARG A 114 -2.61 -15.97 11.32
C ARG A 114 -1.09 -15.79 11.26
N ARG A 115 -0.40 -16.50 12.15
CA ARG A 115 1.05 -16.49 12.27
C ARG A 115 1.74 -16.67 10.92
N GLY A 116 2.69 -15.79 10.62
CA GLY A 116 3.51 -15.80 9.41
C GLY A 116 2.79 -15.41 8.11
N TRP A 117 1.47 -15.21 8.14
CA TRP A 117 0.72 -14.80 6.96
C TRP A 117 0.85 -13.31 6.65
N GLY A 118 1.39 -12.49 7.57
CA GLY A 118 1.73 -11.10 7.27
C GLY A 118 2.83 -11.00 6.22
N LYS A 119 3.89 -11.82 6.37
CA LYS A 119 4.96 -11.96 5.36
C LYS A 119 4.44 -12.54 4.05
N ALA A 120 3.56 -13.56 4.12
CA ALA A 120 2.95 -14.14 2.94
C ALA A 120 2.12 -13.12 2.16
N LEU A 121 1.25 -12.34 2.84
CA LEU A 121 0.45 -11.30 2.22
C LEU A 121 1.31 -10.21 1.58
N LYS A 122 2.37 -9.78 2.27
CA LYS A 122 3.33 -8.83 1.69
C LYS A 122 3.94 -9.36 0.40
N SER A 123 4.45 -10.60 0.41
CA SER A 123 5.05 -11.22 -0.76
C SER A 123 4.06 -11.39 -1.91
N ASP A 124 2.83 -11.82 -1.61
CA ASP A 124 1.77 -11.98 -2.59
C ASP A 124 1.40 -10.65 -3.25
N MET A 125 1.32 -9.57 -2.48
CA MET A 125 1.01 -8.23 -2.99
C MET A 125 2.16 -7.67 -3.84
N ASP A 126 3.41 -7.86 -3.42
CA ASP A 126 4.58 -7.47 -4.21
C ASP A 126 4.62 -8.23 -5.55
N GLN A 127 4.33 -9.53 -5.52
CA GLN A 127 4.27 -10.37 -6.73
C GLN A 127 3.09 -9.99 -7.64
N LEU A 128 1.93 -9.67 -7.06
CA LEU A 128 0.75 -9.19 -7.79
C LEU A 128 1.10 -7.94 -8.59
N VAL A 129 1.71 -6.94 -7.95
CA VAL A 129 2.08 -5.68 -8.61
C VAL A 129 3.07 -5.95 -9.75
N GLN A 130 4.12 -6.73 -9.51
CA GLN A 130 5.11 -7.06 -10.54
C GLN A 130 4.50 -7.80 -11.73
N ASN A 131 3.61 -8.76 -11.46
CA ASN A 131 2.91 -9.50 -12.50
C ASN A 131 2.00 -8.59 -13.31
N LEU A 132 1.21 -7.74 -12.65
CA LEU A 132 0.32 -6.80 -13.33
C LEU A 132 1.09 -5.78 -14.18
N GLN A 133 2.24 -5.30 -13.73
CA GLN A 133 3.09 -4.43 -14.56
C GLN A 133 3.53 -5.12 -15.86
N ARG A 134 4.03 -6.36 -15.76
CA ARG A 134 4.48 -7.13 -16.92
C ARG A 134 3.34 -7.45 -17.88
N GLU A 135 2.23 -7.96 -17.35
CA GLU A 135 1.09 -8.38 -18.18
C GLU A 135 0.34 -7.17 -18.76
N ALA A 136 0.21 -6.06 -18.02
CA ALA A 136 -0.37 -4.82 -18.55
C ALA A 136 0.47 -4.31 -19.72
N LYS A 137 1.79 -4.21 -19.55
CA LYS A 137 2.70 -3.79 -20.64
C LYS A 137 2.50 -4.66 -21.88
N LYS A 138 2.56 -5.98 -21.73
CA LYS A 138 2.36 -6.94 -22.83
C LYS A 138 1.00 -6.80 -23.52
N MET A 139 -0.07 -6.57 -22.76
CA MET A 139 -1.43 -6.42 -23.28
C MET A 139 -1.58 -5.11 -24.06
N PHE A 140 -1.14 -3.99 -23.49
CA PHE A 140 -1.30 -2.66 -24.10
C PHE A 140 -0.30 -2.38 -25.23
N GLU A 141 0.81 -3.11 -25.30
CA GLU A 141 1.75 -3.10 -26.43
C GLU A 141 1.40 -4.15 -27.50
N SER A 142 0.34 -4.95 -27.31
CA SER A 142 -0.03 -5.98 -28.30
C SER A 142 -0.59 -5.37 -29.59
N ASP A 143 -0.24 -5.99 -30.72
CA ASP A 143 -0.75 -5.58 -32.04
C ASP A 143 -2.27 -5.61 -32.11
N GLU A 144 -2.90 -6.58 -31.43
CA GLU A 144 -4.36 -6.71 -31.34
C GLU A 144 -5.00 -5.48 -30.69
N TYR A 145 -4.46 -5.03 -29.55
CA TYR A 145 -4.95 -3.84 -28.85
C TYR A 145 -4.68 -2.56 -29.65
N ALA A 146 -3.49 -2.45 -30.25
CA ALA A 146 -3.15 -1.33 -31.11
C ALA A 146 -4.09 -1.25 -32.33
N HIS A 147 -4.39 -2.38 -32.96
CA HIS A 147 -5.30 -2.47 -34.10
C HIS A 147 -6.73 -2.07 -33.71
N GLN A 148 -7.27 -2.61 -32.60
CA GLN A 148 -8.61 -2.24 -32.13
C GLN A 148 -8.72 -0.74 -31.83
N ARG A 149 -7.71 -0.17 -31.17
CA ARG A 149 -7.65 1.27 -30.89
C ARG A 149 -7.58 2.09 -32.18
N GLN A 150 -6.74 1.68 -33.13
CA GLN A 150 -6.58 2.36 -34.40
C GLN A 150 -7.88 2.31 -35.22
N GLU A 151 -8.55 1.16 -35.27
CA GLU A 151 -9.83 1.00 -35.96
C GLU A 151 -10.92 1.93 -35.39
N MET A 152 -10.99 2.09 -34.06
CA MET A 152 -11.92 3.04 -33.43
C MET A 152 -11.61 4.50 -33.83
N ILE A 153 -10.33 4.87 -33.92
CA ILE A 153 -9.90 6.21 -34.33
C ILE A 153 -10.18 6.44 -35.81
N GLU A 154 -9.93 5.46 -36.67
CA GLU A 154 -10.22 5.54 -38.10
C GLU A 154 -11.73 5.67 -38.37
N GLN A 155 -12.56 4.97 -37.59
CA GLN A 155 -14.02 5.15 -37.64
C GLN A 155 -14.44 6.58 -37.28
N LEU A 156 -13.78 7.23 -36.31
CA LEU A 156 -14.00 8.65 -35.99
C LEU A 156 -13.66 9.53 -37.19
N GLN A 157 -12.45 9.37 -37.71
CA GLN A 157 -11.91 10.19 -38.79
C GLN A 157 -12.77 10.06 -40.05
N LYS A 158 -13.17 8.83 -40.41
CA LYS A 158 -14.04 8.57 -41.56
C LYS A 158 -15.41 9.23 -41.41
N LYS A 159 -16.02 9.16 -40.23
CA LYS A 159 -17.30 9.84 -39.96
C LYS A 159 -17.16 11.37 -40.00
N GLN A 160 -16.11 11.92 -39.41
CA GLN A 160 -15.82 13.36 -39.45
C GLN A 160 -15.59 13.83 -40.89
N GLN A 161 -14.86 13.06 -41.69
CA GLN A 161 -14.62 13.34 -43.10
C GLN A 161 -15.94 13.37 -43.90
N VAL A 162 -16.80 12.35 -43.76
CA VAL A 162 -18.10 12.30 -44.44
C VAL A 162 -19.01 13.47 -44.04
N MET A 163 -19.04 13.84 -42.76
CA MET A 163 -19.79 15.02 -42.29
C MET A 163 -19.26 16.32 -42.90
N MET A 164 -17.93 16.47 -42.99
CA MET A 164 -17.31 17.66 -43.59
C MET A 164 -17.52 17.73 -45.10
N GLU A 165 -17.39 16.61 -45.81
CA GLU A 165 -17.65 16.52 -47.25
C GLU A 165 -19.09 16.90 -47.58
N GLY A 166 -20.07 16.38 -46.83
CA GLY A 166 -21.48 16.75 -47.00
C GLY A 166 -21.73 18.24 -46.77
N LEU A 167 -21.08 18.83 -45.75
CA LEU A 167 -21.18 20.26 -45.46
C LEU A 167 -20.53 21.14 -46.55
N MET A 168 -19.39 20.70 -47.11
CA MET A 168 -18.72 21.39 -48.22
C MET A 168 -19.54 21.34 -49.51
N GLU A 169 -20.13 20.20 -49.84
CA GLU A 169 -21.05 20.08 -51.00
C GLU A 169 -22.25 20.99 -50.86
N GLU A 170 -22.85 21.04 -49.67
CA GLU A 170 -24.04 21.83 -49.42
C GLU A 170 -23.74 23.34 -49.43
N ALA A 171 -22.60 23.76 -48.87
CA ALA A 171 -22.11 25.12 -49.00
C ALA A 171 -21.92 25.49 -50.48
N SER A 172 -21.30 24.59 -51.27
CA SER A 172 -21.06 24.83 -52.70
C SER A 172 -22.35 24.98 -53.51
N ARG A 173 -23.37 24.14 -53.24
CA ARG A 173 -24.71 24.25 -53.86
C ARG A 173 -25.40 25.59 -53.56
N ASN A 174 -25.05 26.23 -52.44
CA ASN A 174 -25.56 27.53 -52.02
C ASN A 174 -24.62 28.70 -52.36
N GLY A 175 -23.63 28.50 -53.22
CA GLY A 175 -22.72 29.55 -53.67
C GLY A 175 -21.70 29.99 -52.61
N LEU A 176 -21.41 29.13 -51.63
CA LEU A 176 -20.47 29.37 -50.54
C LEU A 176 -19.34 28.34 -50.56
N ALA A 177 -18.16 28.74 -50.14
CA ALA A 177 -17.00 27.89 -49.93
C ALA A 177 -16.66 27.87 -48.44
N LEU A 178 -16.45 26.67 -47.92
CA LEU A 178 -16.00 26.44 -46.55
C LEU A 178 -14.48 26.48 -46.49
N ARG A 179 -13.92 27.23 -45.54
CA ARG A 179 -12.47 27.28 -45.32
C ARG A 179 -12.14 27.13 -43.85
N MET A 180 -11.19 26.26 -43.54
CA MET A 180 -10.65 26.17 -42.18
C MET A 180 -9.64 27.28 -41.95
N THR A 181 -9.79 27.97 -40.83
CA THR A 181 -8.89 29.03 -40.35
C THR A 181 -8.47 28.70 -38.91
N PRO A 182 -7.38 29.30 -38.40
CA PRO A 182 -6.99 29.15 -36.99
C PRO A 182 -8.11 29.56 -36.01
N SER A 183 -8.99 30.47 -36.43
CA SER A 183 -10.14 30.96 -35.65
C SER A 183 -11.40 30.10 -35.81
N GLY A 184 -11.35 29.01 -36.58
CA GLY A 184 -12.49 28.13 -36.86
C GLY A 184 -12.87 28.09 -38.34
N ILE A 185 -14.14 27.77 -38.62
CA ILE A 185 -14.66 27.62 -39.99
C ILE A 185 -15.12 28.99 -40.52
N ALA A 186 -14.64 29.39 -41.70
CA ALA A 186 -15.07 30.57 -42.42
C ALA A 186 -15.87 30.20 -43.67
N LEU A 187 -16.98 30.90 -43.91
CA LEU A 187 -17.82 30.77 -45.12
C LEU A 187 -17.56 31.96 -46.05
N LEU A 188 -17.19 31.67 -47.29
CA LEU A 188 -16.83 32.67 -48.30
C LEU A 188 -17.78 32.57 -49.51
N PRO A 189 -18.39 33.67 -49.99
CA PRO A 189 -19.16 33.65 -51.24
C PRO A 189 -18.29 33.24 -52.42
N VAL A 190 -18.88 32.55 -53.41
CA VAL A 190 -18.17 32.00 -54.57
C VAL A 190 -18.77 32.54 -55.85
N LYS A 191 -17.92 32.93 -56.80
CA LYS A 191 -18.27 33.32 -58.17
C LYS A 191 -17.38 32.54 -59.14
N ASP A 192 -17.97 31.86 -60.12
CA ASP A 192 -17.24 31.04 -61.10
C ASP A 192 -16.27 30.01 -60.47
N GLY A 193 -16.67 29.42 -59.34
CA GLY A 193 -15.88 28.41 -58.62
C GLY A 193 -14.71 28.98 -57.80
N LYS A 194 -14.55 30.31 -57.70
CA LYS A 194 -13.51 30.97 -56.89
C LYS A 194 -14.12 31.84 -55.79
N PRO A 195 -13.46 31.94 -54.61
CA PRO A 195 -13.88 32.87 -53.57
C PRO A 195 -13.96 34.29 -54.12
N MET A 196 -15.09 34.94 -53.88
CA MET A 196 -15.38 36.29 -54.34
C MET A 196 -14.45 37.30 -53.65
N GLN A 197 -13.91 38.27 -54.39
CA GLN A 197 -13.19 39.41 -53.82
C GLN A 197 -14.19 40.48 -53.36
N ASP A 198 -13.81 41.33 -52.41
CA ASP A 198 -14.69 42.37 -51.87
C ASP A 198 -15.28 43.28 -52.95
N SER A 199 -14.52 43.57 -54.02
CA SER A 199 -14.97 44.35 -55.18
C SER A 199 -16.10 43.67 -55.97
N ASP A 200 -16.04 42.35 -56.12
CA ASP A 200 -17.07 41.55 -56.81
C ASP A 200 -18.35 41.44 -55.97
N TYR A 201 -18.22 41.36 -54.64
CA TYR A 201 -19.35 41.34 -53.72
C TYR A 201 -20.09 42.68 -53.71
N LEU A 202 -19.36 43.79 -53.73
CA LEU A 202 -19.96 45.13 -53.77
C LEU A 202 -20.74 45.39 -55.06
N ALA A 203 -20.30 44.80 -56.18
CA ALA A 203 -20.96 44.91 -57.49
C ALA A 203 -22.27 44.09 -57.63
N LEU A 204 -22.60 43.21 -56.67
CA LEU A 204 -23.85 42.45 -56.67
C LEU A 204 -25.07 43.34 -56.44
N SER A 205 -26.21 42.96 -57.04
CA SER A 205 -27.50 43.59 -56.79
C SER A 205 -27.97 43.39 -55.34
N SER A 206 -28.88 44.25 -54.87
CA SER A 206 -29.45 44.11 -53.52
C SER A 206 -30.19 42.77 -53.32
N ALA A 207 -30.81 42.24 -54.36
CA ALA A 207 -31.48 40.94 -54.33
C ALA A 207 -30.49 39.76 -54.21
N GLU A 208 -29.37 39.81 -54.93
CA GLU A 208 -28.32 38.77 -54.85
C GLU A 208 -27.59 38.78 -53.51
N LYS A 209 -27.30 39.97 -52.97
CA LYS A 209 -26.71 40.11 -51.62
C LYS A 209 -27.61 39.51 -50.55
N LYS A 210 -28.92 39.80 -50.61
CA LYS A 210 -29.89 39.28 -49.64
C LYS A 210 -30.01 37.75 -49.71
N ARG A 211 -30.00 37.18 -50.92
CA ARG A 211 -30.02 35.72 -51.11
C ARG A 211 -28.76 35.04 -50.56
N LEU A 212 -27.58 35.64 -50.77
CA LEU A 212 -26.32 35.12 -50.21
C LEU A 212 -26.29 35.22 -48.68
N GLU A 213 -26.83 36.28 -48.08
CA GLU A 213 -26.95 36.41 -46.63
C GLU A 213 -27.91 35.36 -46.02
N GLU A 214 -29.06 35.14 -46.64
CA GLU A 214 -30.02 34.11 -46.21
C GLU A 214 -29.41 32.70 -46.31
N SER A 215 -28.81 32.35 -47.45
CA SER A 215 -28.09 31.08 -47.61
C SER A 215 -26.90 30.96 -46.64
N ARG A 216 -26.19 32.05 -46.35
CA ARG A 216 -25.10 32.05 -45.37
C ARG A 216 -25.60 31.72 -43.97
N GLY A 217 -26.71 32.32 -43.54
CA GLY A 217 -27.31 32.01 -42.24
C GLY A 217 -27.76 30.55 -42.10
N GLU A 218 -28.33 29.97 -43.17
CA GLU A 218 -28.69 28.55 -43.21
C GLU A 218 -27.47 27.63 -43.10
N ILE A 219 -26.40 27.93 -43.86
CA ILE A 219 -25.16 27.15 -43.83
C ILE A 219 -24.41 27.35 -42.51
N GLU A 220 -24.38 28.56 -41.93
CA GLU A 220 -23.79 28.81 -40.61
C GLU A 220 -24.45 27.94 -39.53
N LYS A 221 -25.78 27.82 -39.55
CA LYS A 221 -26.51 26.95 -38.62
C LYS A 221 -26.12 25.47 -38.81
N LYS A 222 -25.99 25.01 -40.06
CA LYS A 222 -25.54 23.64 -40.36
C LYS A 222 -24.08 23.40 -39.97
N VAL A 223 -23.20 24.38 -40.11
CA VAL A 223 -21.83 24.32 -39.60
C VAL A 223 -21.86 24.12 -38.09
N GLU A 224 -22.68 24.89 -37.37
CA GLU A 224 -22.81 24.76 -35.91
C GLU A 224 -23.32 23.36 -35.51
N ASP A 225 -24.37 22.87 -36.17
CA ASP A 225 -24.95 21.56 -35.91
C ASP A 225 -23.94 20.43 -36.20
N THR A 226 -23.21 20.48 -37.31
CA THR A 226 -22.16 19.52 -37.66
C THR A 226 -20.99 19.55 -36.67
N LEU A 227 -20.56 20.74 -36.20
CA LEU A 227 -19.53 20.84 -35.17
C LEU A 227 -20.00 20.25 -33.84
N ARG A 228 -21.27 20.46 -33.48
CA ARG A 228 -21.88 19.87 -32.29
C ARG A 228 -21.94 18.35 -32.38
N GLU A 229 -22.33 17.82 -33.54
CA GLU A 229 -22.36 16.38 -33.80
C GLU A 229 -20.93 15.79 -33.81
N GLY A 230 -19.96 16.49 -34.38
CA GLY A 230 -18.54 16.13 -34.33
C GLY A 230 -18.02 15.99 -32.90
N LYS A 231 -18.29 16.98 -32.02
CA LYS A 231 -17.94 16.90 -30.59
C LYS A 231 -18.65 15.77 -29.86
N LYS A 232 -19.92 15.50 -30.19
CA LYS A 232 -20.65 14.37 -29.62
C LYS A 232 -19.99 13.04 -30.01
N LEU A 233 -19.61 12.89 -31.27
CA LEU A 233 -18.93 11.70 -31.77
C LEU A 233 -17.54 11.51 -31.14
N GLU A 234 -16.77 12.59 -30.96
CA GLU A 234 -15.50 12.55 -30.22
C GLU A 234 -15.69 12.03 -28.80
N ARG A 235 -16.71 12.52 -28.10
CA ARG A 235 -17.05 12.04 -26.75
C ARG A 235 -17.46 10.57 -26.73
N GLU A 236 -18.32 10.14 -27.66
CA GLU A 236 -18.73 8.73 -27.76
C GLU A 236 -17.55 7.80 -27.99
N ILE A 237 -16.56 8.22 -28.80
CA ILE A 237 -15.37 7.40 -29.06
C ILE A 237 -14.40 7.43 -27.88
N ALA A 238 -14.24 8.56 -27.20
CA ALA A 238 -13.48 8.62 -25.95
C ALA A 238 -14.08 7.67 -24.89
N GLU A 239 -15.40 7.68 -24.71
CA GLU A 239 -16.11 6.78 -23.79
C GLU A 239 -15.95 5.30 -24.20
N LYS A 240 -15.99 4.98 -25.50
CA LYS A 240 -15.74 3.62 -26.00
C LYS A 240 -14.30 3.16 -25.77
N LEU A 241 -13.33 4.03 -25.99
CA LEU A 241 -11.91 3.73 -25.73
C LEU A 241 -11.68 3.49 -24.24
N GLU A 242 -12.25 4.32 -23.37
CA GLU A 242 -12.17 4.14 -21.92
C GLU A 242 -12.85 2.83 -21.46
N ALA A 243 -14.00 2.50 -22.03
CA ALA A 243 -14.70 1.25 -21.75
C ALA A 243 -13.88 0.02 -22.20
N ALA A 244 -13.27 0.07 -23.39
CA ALA A 244 -12.40 -0.99 -23.88
C ALA A 244 -11.16 -1.16 -23.00
N GLU A 245 -10.54 -0.06 -22.57
CA GLU A 245 -9.44 -0.08 -21.61
C GLU A 245 -9.83 -0.70 -20.27
N THR A 246 -10.99 -0.30 -19.74
CA THR A 246 -11.51 -0.81 -18.47
C THR A 246 -11.81 -2.31 -18.56
N GLN A 247 -12.38 -2.77 -19.68
CA GLN A 247 -12.67 -4.18 -19.91
C GLN A 247 -11.40 -5.03 -20.03
N ALA A 248 -10.40 -4.55 -20.78
CA ALA A 248 -9.11 -5.20 -20.90
C ALA A 248 -8.42 -5.33 -19.52
N ALA A 249 -8.48 -4.27 -18.73
CA ALA A 249 -7.96 -4.24 -17.38
C ALA A 249 -8.70 -5.14 -16.39
N ASP A 250 -10.03 -5.18 -16.45
CA ASP A 250 -10.83 -6.10 -15.61
C ASP A 250 -10.41 -7.54 -15.88
N TYR A 251 -10.25 -7.92 -17.15
CA TYR A 251 -9.75 -9.24 -17.53
C TYR A 251 -8.35 -9.52 -16.96
N LEU A 252 -7.46 -8.52 -17.00
CA LEU A 252 -6.10 -8.63 -16.47
C LEU A 252 -6.07 -8.90 -14.96
N VAL A 253 -6.92 -8.22 -14.19
CA VAL A 253 -6.92 -8.34 -12.73
C VAL A 253 -7.79 -9.49 -12.22
N ARG A 254 -8.75 -9.98 -13.01
CA ARG A 254 -9.77 -10.93 -12.55
C ARG A 254 -9.20 -12.20 -11.92
N LEU A 255 -8.30 -12.89 -12.63
CA LEU A 255 -7.75 -14.18 -12.15
C LEU A 255 -6.80 -13.99 -10.95
N PRO A 256 -5.78 -13.11 -10.99
CA PRO A 256 -4.89 -12.89 -9.85
C PRO A 256 -5.62 -12.52 -8.56
N PHE A 257 -6.66 -11.67 -8.65
CA PHE A 257 -7.45 -11.31 -7.47
C PHE A 257 -8.36 -12.44 -6.99
N ALA A 258 -8.91 -13.26 -7.89
CA ALA A 258 -9.71 -14.43 -7.50
C ALA A 258 -8.86 -15.42 -6.69
N GLU A 259 -7.62 -15.68 -7.11
CA GLU A 259 -6.68 -16.56 -6.40
C GLU A 259 -6.33 -16.02 -5.00
N LEU A 260 -6.02 -14.72 -4.90
CA LEU A 260 -5.74 -14.08 -3.60
C LEU A 260 -6.96 -14.09 -2.68
N LYS A 261 -8.14 -13.75 -3.19
CA LYS A 261 -9.38 -13.79 -2.39
C LYS A 261 -9.69 -15.21 -1.90
N GLN A 262 -9.43 -16.23 -2.72
CA GLN A 262 -9.60 -17.61 -2.29
C GLN A 262 -8.60 -18.01 -1.20
N LYS A 263 -7.33 -17.59 -1.32
CA LYS A 263 -6.29 -17.81 -0.30
C LYS A 263 -6.64 -17.15 1.03
N TYR A 264 -7.17 -15.93 1.00
CA TYR A 264 -7.47 -15.11 2.18
C TYR A 264 -8.96 -15.10 2.58
N LYS A 265 -9.76 -16.06 2.11
CA LYS A 265 -11.23 -16.09 2.27
C LYS A 265 -11.73 -15.96 3.71
N ASP A 266 -10.95 -16.44 4.69
CA ASP A 266 -11.30 -16.44 6.10
C ASP A 266 -10.98 -15.11 6.80
N TYR A 267 -10.46 -14.11 6.07
CA TYR A 267 -10.07 -12.80 6.61
C TYR A 267 -10.83 -11.66 5.92
N PRO A 268 -12.05 -11.31 6.39
CA PRO A 268 -12.90 -10.30 5.73
C PRO A 268 -12.23 -8.95 5.52
N LYS A 269 -11.40 -8.48 6.47
CA LYS A 269 -10.67 -7.21 6.32
C LYS A 269 -9.62 -7.26 5.21
N VAL A 270 -9.00 -8.42 4.97
CA VAL A 270 -8.08 -8.63 3.85
C VAL A 270 -8.86 -8.60 2.54
N LEU A 271 -10.04 -9.22 2.49
CA LEU A 271 -10.90 -9.20 1.29
C LEU A 271 -11.32 -7.77 0.93
N VAL A 272 -11.74 -6.97 1.91
CA VAL A 272 -12.08 -5.54 1.70
C VAL A 272 -10.87 -4.76 1.19
N TYR A 273 -9.67 -5.02 1.73
CA TYR A 273 -8.45 -4.41 1.22
C TYR A 273 -8.18 -4.81 -0.24
N LEU A 274 -8.30 -6.09 -0.59
CA LEU A 274 -8.12 -6.57 -1.97
C LEU A 274 -9.16 -5.97 -2.93
N ASP A 275 -10.41 -5.78 -2.52
CA ASP A 275 -11.40 -5.06 -3.30
C ASP A 275 -10.97 -3.61 -3.56
N GLY A 276 -10.53 -2.91 -2.52
CA GLY A 276 -9.99 -1.55 -2.64
C GLY A 276 -8.78 -1.46 -3.57
N VAL A 277 -7.85 -2.42 -3.48
CA VAL A 277 -6.69 -2.54 -4.38
C VAL A 277 -7.16 -2.71 -5.82
N ARG A 278 -8.07 -3.65 -6.09
CA ARG A 278 -8.60 -3.90 -7.45
C ARG A 278 -9.20 -2.63 -8.04
N ASP A 279 -10.10 -1.99 -7.30
CA ASP A 279 -10.81 -0.80 -7.78
C ASP A 279 -9.84 0.38 -7.98
N HIS A 280 -8.83 0.51 -7.12
CA HIS A 280 -7.77 1.49 -7.28
C HIS A 280 -6.91 1.22 -8.52
N ILE A 281 -6.56 -0.03 -8.81
CA ILE A 281 -5.81 -0.41 -10.02
C ILE A 281 -6.60 -0.05 -11.27
N LEU A 282 -7.88 -0.41 -11.35
CA LEU A 282 -8.74 -0.10 -12.50
C LEU A 282 -8.82 1.41 -12.77
N LYS A 283 -8.86 2.24 -11.73
CA LYS A 283 -8.84 3.72 -11.85
C LYS A 283 -7.48 4.31 -12.21
N ASN A 284 -6.38 3.56 -12.02
CA ASN A 284 -5.00 4.05 -12.16
C ASN A 284 -4.15 3.19 -13.10
N LEU A 285 -4.78 2.56 -14.10
CA LEU A 285 -4.12 1.62 -15.01
C LEU A 285 -2.91 2.20 -15.74
N GLN A 286 -2.95 3.50 -16.04
CA GLN A 286 -1.85 4.20 -16.70
C GLN A 286 -0.51 3.99 -15.97
N ARG A 287 -0.51 3.89 -14.63
CA ARG A 287 0.70 3.63 -13.81
C ARG A 287 1.33 2.27 -14.09
N PHE A 288 0.55 1.30 -14.57
CA PHE A 288 1.03 -0.04 -14.92
C PHE A 288 1.46 -0.12 -16.40
N LYS A 289 0.97 0.79 -17.26
CA LYS A 289 1.35 0.86 -18.69
C LYS A 289 2.74 1.46 -18.88
N THR A 290 3.08 2.50 -18.12
CA THR A 290 4.32 3.28 -18.28
C THR A 290 5.38 2.91 -17.24
N ALA A 291 5.41 1.69 -16.72
CA ALA A 291 6.34 1.31 -15.65
C ALA A 291 7.84 1.42 -16.02
N ASP A 292 8.16 1.57 -17.31
CA ASP A 292 9.53 1.89 -17.80
C ASP A 292 9.79 3.40 -17.96
N ALA A 293 8.76 4.23 -17.87
CA ALA A 293 8.86 5.68 -17.89
C ALA A 293 8.46 6.24 -16.53
N ALA A 294 9.35 6.07 -15.54
CA ALA A 294 9.68 7.30 -14.85
C ALA A 294 10.19 8.25 -15.96
N PRO A 295 9.61 9.44 -16.15
CA PRO A 295 10.50 10.50 -16.56
C PRO A 295 11.54 10.50 -15.44
N ALA A 296 12.74 10.01 -15.74
CA ALA A 296 13.91 10.71 -15.28
C ALA A 296 13.82 12.13 -15.90
N ALA A 297 12.86 12.93 -15.44
CA ALA A 297 13.14 14.27 -15.00
C ALA A 297 14.46 14.09 -14.26
N GLY A 298 15.56 14.44 -14.93
CA GLY A 298 16.89 14.21 -14.38
C GLY A 298 16.93 14.78 -12.96
N PRO A 299 17.88 14.37 -12.10
CA PRO A 299 17.94 14.79 -10.70
C PRO A 299 17.72 16.31 -10.48
N LEU A 300 18.08 17.13 -11.48
CA LEU A 300 17.82 18.57 -11.59
C LEU A 300 16.35 19.01 -11.69
N MET A 301 15.49 18.30 -12.42
CA MET A 301 14.09 18.71 -12.64
C MET A 301 13.18 18.29 -11.46
N ALA A 302 13.47 17.15 -10.83
CA ALA A 302 12.84 16.74 -9.58
C ALA A 302 13.22 17.67 -8.40
N MET A 303 14.45 18.21 -8.39
CA MET A 303 14.86 19.25 -7.43
C MET A 303 14.12 20.59 -7.63
N GLN A 304 13.72 20.93 -8.87
CA GLN A 304 13.01 22.19 -9.15
C GLN A 304 11.52 22.15 -8.79
N LEU A 305 10.90 20.96 -8.81
CA LEU A 305 9.49 20.79 -8.46
C LEU A 305 9.26 20.46 -6.97
N GLY A 306 10.32 20.14 -6.22
CA GLY A 306 10.21 19.79 -4.79
C GLY A 306 9.44 18.50 -4.51
N GLU A 307 9.08 17.74 -5.54
CA GLU A 307 8.37 16.47 -5.42
C GLU A 307 9.37 15.36 -5.16
N ALA A 308 9.37 14.84 -3.93
CA ALA A 308 10.10 13.62 -3.63
C ALA A 308 9.54 12.48 -4.48
N PRO A 309 10.38 11.60 -5.05
CA PRO A 309 9.90 10.40 -5.72
C PRO A 309 9.16 9.52 -4.69
N SER A 310 7.83 9.61 -4.67
CA SER A 310 6.97 8.73 -3.91
C SER A 310 6.84 7.41 -4.66
N ASP A 311 6.98 6.27 -3.98
CA ASP A 311 6.70 4.95 -4.58
C ASP A 311 5.29 4.97 -5.20
N PRO A 312 5.14 4.90 -6.54
CA PRO A 312 3.82 4.97 -7.18
C PRO A 312 2.95 3.75 -6.86
N PHE A 313 3.54 2.69 -6.31
CA PHE A 313 2.91 1.45 -5.87
C PHE A 313 2.73 1.38 -4.34
N LEU A 314 3.00 2.48 -3.61
CA LEU A 314 2.76 2.58 -2.16
C LEU A 314 1.36 2.09 -1.73
N PRO A 315 0.25 2.37 -2.46
CA PRO A 315 -1.07 1.88 -2.07
C PRO A 315 -1.21 0.35 -2.00
N TYR A 316 -0.29 -0.37 -2.63
CA TYR A 316 -0.30 -1.84 -2.71
C TYR A 316 0.69 -2.49 -1.75
N ARG A 317 1.45 -1.70 -0.98
CA ARG A 317 2.41 -2.20 0.00
C ARG A 317 1.68 -2.72 1.25
N VAL A 318 2.32 -3.68 1.92
CA VAL A 318 1.88 -4.22 3.20
C VAL A 318 2.98 -3.98 4.21
N ASN A 319 2.68 -3.22 5.26
CA ASN A 319 3.58 -3.07 6.39
C ASN A 319 3.32 -4.18 7.39
N VAL A 320 4.23 -5.16 7.49
CA VAL A 320 4.16 -6.19 8.53
C VAL A 320 4.60 -5.55 9.85
N PHE A 321 3.61 -5.06 10.60
CA PHE A 321 3.80 -4.30 11.83
C PHE A 321 4.27 -5.19 12.99
N VAL A 322 3.67 -6.37 13.14
CA VAL A 322 4.13 -7.42 14.06
C VAL A 322 4.19 -8.73 13.28
N ASP A 323 5.38 -9.33 13.26
CA ASP A 323 5.66 -10.62 12.64
C ASP A 323 5.89 -11.67 13.71
N ASN A 324 5.12 -12.75 13.66
CA ASN A 324 5.21 -13.89 14.57
C ASN A 324 5.67 -15.18 13.89
N SER A 325 6.19 -15.14 12.67
CA SER A 325 6.68 -16.32 11.94
C SER A 325 7.57 -17.23 12.78
N ASP A 326 8.48 -16.66 13.59
CA ASP A 326 9.45 -17.44 14.39
C ASP A 326 8.98 -17.73 15.82
N ALA A 327 7.75 -17.33 16.18
CA ALA A 327 7.23 -17.49 17.53
C ALA A 327 6.93 -18.96 17.86
N GLN A 328 7.57 -19.51 18.89
CA GLN A 328 7.36 -20.89 19.36
C GLN A 328 6.22 -21.04 20.38
N GLY A 329 5.45 -19.97 20.60
CA GLY A 329 4.38 -19.89 21.59
C GLY A 329 3.96 -18.44 21.81
N PRO A 330 3.25 -18.13 22.90
CA PRO A 330 2.96 -16.75 23.29
C PRO A 330 4.25 -15.90 23.36
N PRO A 331 4.29 -14.70 22.75
CA PRO A 331 5.49 -13.87 22.75
C PRO A 331 5.87 -13.45 24.17
N ILE A 332 7.17 -13.46 24.48
CA ILE A 332 7.70 -12.95 25.75
C ILE A 332 8.67 -11.82 25.40
N ILE A 333 8.22 -10.58 25.59
CA ILE A 333 9.01 -9.38 25.30
C ILE A 333 9.52 -8.80 26.61
N VAL A 334 10.83 -8.53 26.67
CA VAL A 334 11.46 -7.91 27.83
C VAL A 334 11.92 -6.51 27.42
N GLU A 335 11.32 -5.49 28.03
CA GLU A 335 11.66 -4.09 27.82
C GLU A 335 12.46 -3.56 29.01
N THR A 336 13.76 -3.41 28.81
CA THR A 336 14.69 -2.93 29.85
C THR A 336 14.78 -1.41 29.92
N ASN A 337 14.26 -0.71 28.90
CA ASN A 337 14.23 0.73 28.83
C ASN A 337 12.85 1.21 28.33
N PRO A 338 11.83 1.28 29.21
CA PRO A 338 10.43 1.50 28.84
C PRO A 338 10.12 2.96 28.46
N THR A 339 10.87 3.51 27.50
CA THR A 339 10.57 4.81 26.89
C THR A 339 9.28 4.73 26.07
N TYR A 340 8.65 5.88 25.83
CA TYR A 340 7.44 5.94 25.01
C TYR A 340 7.63 5.28 23.64
N HIS A 341 8.73 5.57 22.95
CA HIS A 341 9.03 4.98 21.64
C HIS A 341 9.25 3.47 21.70
N ASN A 342 9.93 2.97 22.73
CA ASN A 342 10.15 1.53 22.87
C ASN A 342 8.84 0.78 23.17
N LEU A 343 7.96 1.36 23.99
CA LEU A 343 6.70 0.73 24.37
C LEU A 343 5.65 0.78 23.25
N PHE A 344 5.42 1.96 22.68
CA PHE A 344 4.33 2.22 21.75
C PHE A 344 4.75 2.15 20.28
N GLY A 345 6.06 2.22 20.01
CA GLY A 345 6.61 2.26 18.67
C GLY A 345 6.86 3.69 18.18
N VAL A 346 7.17 3.80 16.90
CA VAL A 346 7.52 5.08 16.27
C VAL A 346 7.01 5.12 14.83
N VAL A 347 6.61 6.31 14.40
CA VAL A 347 6.40 6.61 12.98
C VAL A 347 7.68 7.26 12.47
N GLU A 348 8.44 6.51 11.69
CA GLU A 348 9.71 6.98 11.12
C GLU A 348 9.46 8.03 10.03
N LYS A 349 10.48 8.85 9.78
CA LYS A 349 10.46 9.90 8.76
C LYS A 349 11.67 9.74 7.87
N LYS A 350 11.48 9.80 6.56
CA LYS A 350 12.56 9.81 5.58
C LYS A 350 12.91 11.27 5.24
N PRO A 351 14.19 11.66 5.30
CA PRO A 351 14.61 12.99 4.88
C PRO A 351 14.46 13.13 3.36
N ILE A 352 13.92 14.27 2.92
CA ILE A 352 13.85 14.68 1.52
C ILE A 352 14.36 16.12 1.40
N VAL A 353 14.66 16.57 0.17
CA VAL A 353 15.04 17.98 -0.04
C VAL A 353 13.91 18.88 0.47
N GLY A 354 14.21 19.77 1.41
CA GLY A 354 13.24 20.72 1.96
C GLY A 354 12.33 20.17 3.08
N GLY A 355 12.50 18.92 3.54
CA GLY A 355 11.68 18.43 4.65
C GLY A 355 11.79 16.93 4.95
N TYR A 356 10.69 16.37 5.43
CA TYR A 356 10.57 14.97 5.78
C TYR A 356 9.25 14.40 5.25
N VAL A 357 9.28 13.18 4.75
CA VAL A 357 8.10 12.43 4.36
C VAL A 357 7.90 11.22 5.28
N THR A 358 6.66 10.84 5.50
CA THR A 358 6.30 9.59 6.19
C THR A 358 5.14 8.91 5.48
N ASP A 359 4.96 7.63 5.75
CA ASP A 359 3.88 6.81 5.21
C ASP A 359 3.63 5.61 6.14
N PHE A 360 2.54 4.87 5.90
CA PHE A 360 2.14 3.77 6.77
C PHE A 360 3.16 2.63 6.85
N THR A 361 4.09 2.51 5.88
CA THR A 361 5.17 1.51 5.88
C THR A 361 6.31 1.84 6.84
N LEU A 362 6.35 3.09 7.32
CA LEU A 362 7.32 3.61 8.28
C LEU A 362 6.85 3.51 9.73
N ILE A 363 5.68 2.93 9.97
CA ILE A 363 5.17 2.65 11.32
C ILE A 363 5.87 1.40 11.87
N LYS A 364 6.59 1.55 12.98
CA LYS A 364 7.31 0.46 13.68
C LYS A 364 6.63 0.09 14.98
N ALA A 365 6.50 -1.20 15.25
CA ALA A 365 5.92 -1.69 16.49
C ALA A 365 6.83 -1.45 17.71
N GLY A 366 6.20 -1.06 18.81
CA GLY A 366 6.81 -1.10 20.13
C GLY A 366 6.65 -2.46 20.81
N SER A 367 7.22 -2.57 22.00
CA SER A 367 7.23 -3.77 22.85
C SER A 367 5.82 -4.18 23.28
N ILE A 368 4.87 -3.24 23.45
CA ILE A 368 3.46 -3.57 23.74
C ILE A 368 2.84 -4.35 22.58
N SER A 369 2.97 -3.82 21.35
CA SER A 369 2.40 -4.46 20.17
C SER A 369 3.03 -5.83 19.90
N ARG A 370 4.35 -5.96 20.08
CA ARG A 370 5.07 -7.24 19.93
C ARG A 370 4.70 -8.28 21.00
N ALA A 371 4.31 -7.84 22.20
CA ALA A 371 3.89 -8.72 23.28
C ALA A 371 2.42 -9.16 23.18
N ASN A 372 1.69 -8.68 22.18
CA ASN A 372 0.27 -8.98 22.03
C ASN A 372 0.02 -10.49 21.93
N GLY A 373 -0.94 -11.00 22.73
CA GLY A 373 -1.20 -12.43 22.86
C GLY A 373 -0.20 -13.20 23.72
N GLY A 374 0.72 -12.51 24.41
CA GLY A 374 1.70 -13.09 25.33
C GLY A 374 2.00 -12.17 26.51
N TYR A 375 3.28 -11.97 26.83
CA TYR A 375 3.76 -11.33 28.04
C TYR A 375 4.75 -10.21 27.74
N LEU A 376 4.58 -9.07 28.42
CA LEU A 376 5.51 -7.95 28.44
C LEU A 376 6.11 -7.82 29.84
N VAL A 377 7.43 -7.96 29.95
CA VAL A 377 8.17 -7.74 31.19
C VAL A 377 8.82 -6.36 31.13
N LEU A 378 8.41 -5.47 32.03
CA LEU A 378 8.95 -4.12 32.14
C LEU A 378 9.92 -4.03 33.31
N TYR A 379 11.05 -3.36 33.08
CA TYR A 379 11.94 -2.97 34.17
C TYR A 379 11.53 -1.60 34.69
N ASP A 380 11.13 -1.57 35.95
CA ASP A 380 11.02 -0.34 36.72
C ASP A 380 12.44 0.07 37.13
N ARG A 381 12.85 1.31 36.81
CA ARG A 381 14.18 1.84 37.12
C ARG A 381 14.10 2.88 38.22
#